data_AF-A0A1F9USD9-F1
#
_entry.id   AF-A0A1F9USD9-F1
#
_cell.length_a   1.000
_cell.length_b   1.000
_cell.length_c   1.000
_cell.angle_alpha   90.00
_cell.angle_beta   90.00
_cell.angle_gamma   90.00
#
_symmetry.space_group_name_H-M   'P 1'
#
loop_
_entity.id
_entity.type
_entity.pdbx_description
1 polymer ?
#
loop_
_entity_poly.entity_id
_entity_poly.type
_entity_poly.pdbx_seq_one_letter_code
_entity_poly.pdbx_strand_id
1 'polypeptide(L)'
;MFKTTASFLFIGLLTLTSPLEASCGSASCPLDTRSSFAAEKGAVRLGYQFEFIDQDRPRIGTKKASVGEISGHHDEQRTINRAHLLTGSWDITDRWSLDLGLPFISRSHRHIHNHHDGDVLPEGWDFSGLGDLMVQARFAFLKPEENRRPTLSAILGGEFPTGKDEAPNADGDHADPGITPGSGSTDGIVGLAWLQHFSMPMWGGEYALMPLFFSVTYKANGEGHDDYRLGYQLTASAGATYPATPRLGLIGQVNLLVKGRDSAGMTSEEVEKTGGDYLYVSPGVLVRITDDLEWSTLIQIPVRQRVNEIQITSNYNLLARLSYKFRL
;
A
#
# COMPACT_ATOMS: atom_id res chain seq x y z
N MET A 1 -46.45 -23.28 22.72
CA MET A 1 -46.68 -22.37 21.58
C MET A 1 -45.43 -21.53 21.37
N PHE A 2 -44.48 -22.03 20.58
CA PHE A 2 -43.27 -21.31 20.15
C PHE A 2 -42.96 -21.76 18.72
N LYS A 3 -42.84 -20.81 17.79
CA LYS A 3 -42.39 -21.08 16.41
C LYS A 3 -41.00 -20.47 16.25
N THR A 4 -39.99 -21.32 16.10
CA THR A 4 -38.64 -20.91 15.71
C THR A 4 -38.53 -20.89 14.18
N THR A 5 -38.60 -19.71 13.58
CA THR A 5 -38.29 -19.49 12.16
C THR A 5 -36.79 -19.33 11.98
N ALA A 6 -36.14 -20.35 11.41
CA ALA A 6 -34.74 -20.26 10.98
C ALA A 6 -34.69 -19.63 9.58
N SER A 7 -34.30 -18.36 9.49
CA SER A 7 -34.00 -17.72 8.20
C SER A 7 -32.61 -18.13 7.72
N PHE A 8 -32.54 -19.01 6.73
CA PHE A 8 -31.33 -19.24 5.96
C PHE A 8 -31.08 -18.03 5.04
N LEU A 9 -30.06 -17.23 5.35
CA LEU A 9 -29.61 -16.16 4.46
C LEU A 9 -28.72 -16.76 3.37
N PHE A 10 -29.28 -16.91 2.17
CA PHE A 10 -28.55 -17.36 0.99
C PHE A 10 -27.61 -16.24 0.52
N ILE A 11 -26.32 -16.31 0.89
CA ILE A 11 -25.30 -15.41 0.33
C ILE A 11 -24.98 -15.88 -1.08
N GLY A 12 -25.56 -15.19 -2.08
CA GLY A 12 -25.26 -15.42 -3.48
C GLY A 12 -23.80 -15.10 -3.79
N LEU A 13 -23.06 -16.11 -4.22
CA LEU A 13 -21.66 -15.97 -4.63
C LEU A 13 -21.62 -15.25 -6.00
N LEU A 14 -21.44 -13.92 -6.01
CA LEU A 14 -21.18 -13.19 -7.25
C LEU A 14 -19.79 -13.57 -7.79
N THR A 15 -19.77 -14.43 -8.81
CA THR A 15 -18.59 -14.68 -9.63
C THR A 15 -18.41 -13.54 -10.62
N LEU A 16 -17.79 -12.45 -10.18
CA LEU A 16 -17.32 -11.38 -11.06
C LEU A 16 -15.99 -11.80 -11.71
N THR A 17 -16.08 -12.51 -12.83
CA THR A 17 -14.93 -12.75 -13.73
C THR A 17 -14.79 -11.58 -14.69
N SER A 18 -14.27 -10.46 -14.20
CA SER A 18 -13.73 -9.42 -15.08
C SER A 18 -12.28 -9.76 -15.41
N PRO A 19 -11.81 -9.63 -16.68
CA PRO A 19 -10.38 -9.43 -16.90
C PRO A 19 -10.02 -8.16 -16.13
N LEU A 20 -9.09 -8.33 -15.20
CA LEU A 20 -8.75 -7.33 -14.20
C LEU A 20 -7.30 -6.98 -14.46
N GLU A 21 -7.04 -5.67 -14.54
CA GLU A 21 -5.84 -5.10 -15.15
C GLU A 21 -5.10 -4.15 -14.16
N ALA A 22 -3.75 -4.30 -13.95
CA ALA A 22 -2.73 -3.72 -13.00
C ALA A 22 -1.21 -4.03 -13.20
N SER A 23 -0.35 -3.06 -12.86
CA SER A 23 1.06 -2.82 -13.28
C SER A 23 2.29 -3.66 -12.84
N CYS A 24 3.38 -3.53 -13.62
CA CYS A 24 4.76 -3.96 -13.34
C CYS A 24 5.57 -2.84 -12.64
N GLY A 25 6.58 -3.22 -11.85
CA GLY A 25 7.61 -2.30 -11.35
C GLY A 25 7.23 -1.27 -10.26
N SER A 26 6.00 -0.74 -10.20
CA SER A 26 5.55 0.17 -9.13
C SER A 26 5.31 -0.56 -7.80
N ALA A 27 6.36 -0.75 -7.00
CA ALA A 27 6.24 -1.29 -5.65
C ALA A 27 6.00 -0.20 -4.58
N SER A 28 5.02 -0.45 -3.71
CA SER A 28 4.72 0.29 -2.48
C SER A 28 4.48 -0.70 -1.34
N CYS A 29 4.67 -0.30 -0.08
CA CYS A 29 4.35 -1.15 1.06
C CYS A 29 2.85 -1.07 1.38
N PRO A 30 2.06 -2.16 1.28
CA PRO A 30 0.64 -2.16 1.65
C PRO A 30 0.43 -2.18 3.18
N LEU A 31 1.07 -1.27 3.90
CA LEU A 31 1.03 -1.16 5.36
C LEU A 31 -0.02 -0.12 5.77
N ASP A 32 -0.98 -0.53 6.59
CA ASP A 32 -1.92 0.42 7.19
C ASP A 32 -1.29 1.07 8.43
N THR A 33 -1.06 2.37 8.35
CA THR A 33 -0.46 3.17 9.42
C THR A 33 -1.47 4.13 10.08
N ARG A 34 -2.76 4.07 9.69
CA ARG A 34 -3.81 5.04 10.09
C ARG A 34 -4.96 4.41 10.86
N SER A 35 -5.38 3.19 10.52
CA SER A 35 -6.55 2.52 11.08
C SER A 35 -6.35 2.00 12.50
N SER A 36 -5.11 2.02 13.03
CA SER A 36 -4.79 1.82 14.44
C SER A 36 -5.17 3.01 15.34
N PHE A 37 -5.53 4.16 14.78
CA PHE A 37 -5.85 5.38 15.52
C PHE A 37 -7.33 5.78 15.39
N ALA A 38 -7.99 6.00 16.52
CA ALA A 38 -9.33 6.60 16.56
C ALA A 38 -9.28 8.10 16.24
N ALA A 39 -10.36 8.65 15.69
CA ALA A 39 -10.52 10.08 15.46
C ALA A 39 -10.69 10.82 16.80
N GLU A 40 -9.88 11.85 17.02
CA GLU A 40 -9.83 12.66 18.23
C GLU A 40 -10.05 14.12 17.87
N LYS A 41 -11.25 14.66 18.14
CA LYS A 41 -11.68 16.00 17.72
C LYS A 41 -10.61 17.07 17.97
N GLY A 42 -10.19 17.76 16.91
CA GLY A 42 -9.20 18.83 16.94
C GLY A 42 -7.75 18.36 16.81
N ALA A 43 -7.47 17.05 16.91
CA ALA A 43 -6.12 16.53 16.75
C ALA A 43 -5.65 16.68 15.30
N VAL A 44 -4.44 17.22 15.13
CA VAL A 44 -3.71 17.21 13.87
C VAL A 44 -2.50 16.31 14.05
N ARG A 45 -2.18 15.45 13.09
CA ARG A 45 -0.93 14.68 13.08
C ARG A 45 -0.19 14.96 11.79
N LEU A 46 1.09 15.28 11.90
CA LEU A 46 2.01 15.32 10.78
C LEU A 46 2.93 14.11 10.89
N GLY A 47 3.22 13.49 9.76
CA GLY A 47 4.08 12.31 9.71
C GLY A 47 5.00 12.35 8.50
N TYR A 48 6.13 11.67 8.67
CA TYR A 48 7.09 11.38 7.61
C TYR A 48 7.31 9.88 7.62
N GLN A 49 7.16 9.24 6.46
CA GLN A 49 7.31 7.81 6.26
C GLN A 49 8.35 7.58 5.16
N PHE A 50 9.33 6.74 5.46
CA PHE A 50 10.33 6.27 4.51
C PHE A 50 10.10 4.78 4.23
N GLU A 51 10.01 4.41 2.96
CA GLU A 51 9.94 3.04 2.50
C GLU A 51 11.14 2.70 1.63
N PHE A 52 11.67 1.50 1.81
CA PHE A 52 12.72 0.93 0.98
C PHE A 52 12.31 -0.48 0.52
N ILE A 53 12.35 -0.67 -0.80
CA ILE A 53 12.01 -1.93 -1.48
C ILE A 53 13.14 -2.24 -2.48
N ASP A 54 13.64 -3.47 -2.45
CA ASP A 54 14.69 -3.96 -3.34
C ASP A 54 14.20 -5.23 -4.03
N GLN A 55 13.76 -5.10 -5.28
CA GLN A 55 13.26 -6.19 -6.10
C GLN A 55 14.40 -6.80 -6.91
N ASP A 56 14.98 -7.89 -6.41
CA ASP A 56 16.08 -8.62 -7.04
C ASP A 56 15.78 -10.12 -7.23
N ARG A 57 14.51 -10.54 -7.12
CA ARG A 57 14.06 -11.93 -7.23
C ARG A 57 13.05 -12.14 -8.36
N PRO A 58 13.49 -12.59 -9.54
CA PRO A 58 12.59 -13.05 -10.59
C PRO A 58 11.70 -14.19 -10.07
N ARG A 59 10.41 -14.12 -10.37
CA ARG A 59 9.40 -15.15 -10.07
C ARG A 59 8.50 -15.33 -11.28
N ILE A 60 7.96 -16.54 -11.42
CA ILE A 60 6.89 -16.86 -12.37
C ILE A 60 5.77 -17.52 -11.56
N GLY A 61 4.58 -16.91 -11.54
CA GLY A 61 3.54 -17.32 -10.59
C GLY A 61 4.08 -17.20 -9.15
N THR A 62 4.05 -18.32 -8.41
CA THR A 62 4.65 -18.42 -7.07
C THR A 62 6.05 -19.04 -7.04
N LYS A 63 6.62 -19.44 -8.18
CA LYS A 63 7.93 -20.10 -8.24
C LYS A 63 9.06 -19.07 -8.36
N LYS A 64 10.26 -19.43 -7.93
CA LYS A 64 11.48 -18.69 -8.28
C LYS A 64 11.78 -18.92 -9.76
N ALA A 65 12.29 -17.89 -10.43
CA ALA A 65 12.71 -17.95 -11.82
C ALA A 65 14.13 -17.37 -11.97
N SER A 66 14.70 -17.52 -13.16
CA SER A 66 15.90 -16.81 -13.62
C SER A 66 15.48 -15.61 -14.49
N VAL A 67 16.35 -14.59 -14.59
CA VAL A 67 16.21 -13.53 -15.62
C VAL A 67 16.28 -14.21 -17.00
N GLY A 68 15.40 -13.84 -17.94
CA GLY A 68 15.34 -14.49 -19.26
C GLY A 68 14.70 -15.88 -19.29
N GLU A 69 14.08 -16.37 -18.19
CA GLU A 69 13.45 -17.70 -18.18
C GLU A 69 12.17 -17.76 -19.04
N ILE A 70 11.50 -16.62 -19.25
CA ILE A 70 10.46 -16.44 -20.26
C ILE A 70 10.98 -15.39 -21.24
N SER A 71 11.10 -15.76 -22.52
CA SER A 71 11.48 -14.83 -23.58
C SER A 71 10.46 -13.69 -23.70
N GLY A 72 10.94 -12.45 -23.70
CA GLY A 72 10.16 -11.24 -24.00
C GLY A 72 11.07 -10.09 -24.39
N HIS A 73 10.49 -8.93 -24.70
CA HIS A 73 11.25 -7.77 -25.13
C HIS A 73 12.12 -7.20 -24.01
N HIS A 74 11.57 -7.12 -22.80
CA HIS A 74 12.29 -6.66 -21.60
C HIS A 74 12.47 -7.78 -20.56
N ASP A 75 13.71 -7.92 -20.09
CA ASP A 75 14.12 -8.85 -19.02
C ASP A 75 14.53 -8.08 -17.75
N GLU A 76 13.62 -8.07 -16.79
CA GLU A 76 13.74 -7.36 -15.53
C GLU A 76 14.87 -7.88 -14.64
N GLN A 77 15.85 -7.01 -14.30
CA GLN A 77 16.97 -7.38 -13.42
C GLN A 77 16.76 -6.89 -11.99
N ARG A 78 16.53 -5.59 -11.80
CA ARG A 78 16.44 -5.00 -10.46
C ARG A 78 15.72 -3.66 -10.42
N THR A 79 14.84 -3.50 -9.44
CA THR A 79 14.24 -2.22 -9.06
C THR A 79 14.52 -1.91 -7.60
N ILE A 80 15.17 -0.78 -7.33
CA ILE A 80 15.31 -0.22 -5.98
C ILE A 80 14.39 0.99 -5.87
N ASN A 81 13.32 0.86 -5.08
CA ASN A 81 12.36 1.91 -4.84
C ASN A 81 12.55 2.51 -3.44
N ARG A 82 12.66 3.84 -3.37
CA ARG A 82 12.75 4.63 -2.14
C ARG A 82 11.60 5.64 -2.15
N ALA A 83 10.66 5.50 -1.23
CA ALA A 83 9.53 6.43 -1.12
C ALA A 83 9.65 7.26 0.16
N HIS A 84 9.51 8.58 0.02
CA HIS A 84 9.47 9.55 1.11
C HIS A 84 8.06 10.15 1.15
N LEU A 85 7.19 9.63 1.99
CA LEU A 85 5.79 10.04 2.10
C LEU A 85 5.63 11.04 3.26
N LEU A 86 5.21 12.26 2.93
CA LEU A 86 4.71 13.22 3.92
C LEU A 86 3.22 13.00 4.11
N THR A 87 2.78 12.83 5.36
CA THR A 87 1.37 12.62 5.72
C THR A 87 0.85 13.73 6.62
N GLY A 88 -0.37 14.20 6.39
CA GLY A 88 -1.09 15.08 7.31
C GLY A 88 -2.48 14.55 7.59
N SER A 89 -2.86 14.35 8.85
CA SER A 89 -4.23 13.99 9.24
C SER A 89 -4.84 15.05 10.14
N TRP A 90 -6.07 15.47 9.86
CA TRP A 90 -6.85 16.37 10.72
C TRP A 90 -8.16 15.68 11.12
N ASP A 91 -8.31 15.40 12.42
CA ASP A 91 -9.55 14.89 13.01
C ASP A 91 -10.52 16.07 13.26
N ILE A 92 -11.20 16.51 12.20
CA ILE A 92 -12.15 17.65 12.20
C ILE A 92 -13.19 17.50 13.31
N THR A 93 -13.71 16.28 13.49
CA THR A 93 -14.59 15.93 14.61
C THR A 93 -14.13 14.62 15.24
N ASP A 94 -14.90 14.14 16.22
CA ASP A 94 -14.70 12.82 16.80
C ASP A 94 -15.13 11.68 15.85
N ARG A 95 -15.65 12.01 14.66
CA ARG A 95 -16.11 11.08 13.61
C ARG A 95 -15.50 11.32 12.24
N TRP A 96 -15.22 12.57 11.89
CA TRP A 96 -14.66 12.95 10.59
C TRP A 96 -13.18 13.23 10.72
N SER A 97 -12.40 12.57 9.87
CA SER A 97 -10.98 12.85 9.65
C SER A 97 -10.73 13.14 8.17
N LEU A 98 -9.82 14.06 7.89
CA LEU A 98 -9.24 14.28 6.58
C LEU A 98 -7.76 13.86 6.64
N ASP A 99 -7.36 12.92 5.80
CA ASP A 99 -6.01 12.38 5.67
C ASP A 99 -5.44 12.81 4.29
N LEU A 100 -4.21 13.32 4.29
CA LEU A 100 -3.45 13.78 3.12
C LEU A 100 -2.13 13.01 3.05
N GLY A 101 -1.68 12.67 1.84
CA GLY A 101 -0.39 12.05 1.58
C GLY A 101 0.28 12.63 0.34
N LEU A 102 1.52 13.06 0.45
CA LEU A 102 2.35 13.52 -0.67
C LEU A 102 3.63 12.68 -0.74
N PRO A 103 3.76 11.77 -1.71
CA PRO A 103 4.96 10.97 -1.90
C PRO A 103 6.02 11.71 -2.72
N PHE A 104 7.29 11.54 -2.35
CA PHE A 104 8.43 11.78 -3.20
C PHE A 104 9.14 10.44 -3.44
N ILE A 105 9.16 10.01 -4.69
CA ILE A 105 9.72 8.72 -5.11
C ILE A 105 11.12 8.94 -5.68
N SER A 106 12.06 8.09 -5.29
CA SER A 106 13.35 7.92 -5.96
C SER A 106 13.50 6.45 -6.34
N ARG A 107 13.64 6.17 -7.62
CA ARG A 107 13.68 4.81 -8.17
C ARG A 107 14.91 4.64 -9.05
N SER A 108 15.56 3.50 -8.87
CA SER A 108 16.62 2.98 -9.75
C SER A 108 16.07 1.70 -10.35
N HIS A 109 16.00 1.63 -11.66
CA HIS A 109 15.39 0.53 -12.41
C HIS A 109 16.35 0.06 -13.51
N ARG A 110 16.45 -1.25 -13.71
CA ARG A 110 17.34 -1.86 -14.71
C ARG A 110 16.71 -3.11 -15.32
N HIS A 111 16.62 -3.12 -16.64
CA HIS A 111 16.25 -4.30 -17.43
C HIS A 111 17.30 -4.59 -18.51
N ILE A 112 17.11 -5.69 -19.21
CA ILE A 112 17.79 -6.01 -20.45
C ILE A 112 16.79 -5.82 -21.58
N HIS A 113 17.10 -4.96 -22.54
CA HIS A 113 16.34 -4.87 -23.78
C HIS A 113 16.89 -5.90 -24.78
N ASN A 114 16.04 -6.83 -25.19
CA ASN A 114 16.35 -7.89 -26.15
C ASN A 114 15.86 -7.46 -27.54
N HIS A 115 16.76 -6.97 -28.41
CA HIS A 115 16.39 -6.66 -29.79
C HIS A 115 16.15 -7.91 -30.63
N HIS A 116 15.27 -7.82 -31.63
CA HIS A 116 14.96 -8.91 -32.57
C HIS A 116 16.19 -9.45 -33.33
N ASP A 117 17.23 -8.64 -33.50
CA ASP A 117 18.47 -9.01 -34.19
C ASP A 117 19.49 -9.73 -33.29
N GLY A 118 19.18 -9.92 -32.00
CA GLY A 118 20.02 -10.65 -31.03
C GLY A 118 20.98 -9.79 -30.21
N ASP A 119 20.94 -8.46 -30.38
CA ASP A 119 21.65 -7.52 -29.53
C ASP A 119 20.98 -7.39 -28.15
N VAL A 120 21.81 -7.35 -27.11
CA VAL A 120 21.43 -7.37 -25.70
C VAL A 120 21.92 -6.09 -25.05
N LEU A 121 21.03 -5.10 -24.89
CA LEU A 121 21.38 -3.79 -24.35
C LEU A 121 20.90 -3.66 -22.90
N PRO A 122 21.80 -3.44 -21.91
CA PRO A 122 21.40 -3.14 -20.55
C PRO A 122 20.89 -1.69 -20.48
N GLU A 123 19.62 -1.53 -20.18
CA GLU A 123 18.98 -0.23 -20.06
C GLU A 123 18.63 0.05 -18.59
N GLY A 124 18.55 1.32 -18.21
CA GLY A 124 18.19 1.68 -16.85
C GLY A 124 17.82 3.14 -16.67
N TRP A 125 16.92 3.35 -15.71
CA TRP A 125 16.41 4.65 -15.34
C TRP A 125 16.71 4.92 -13.87
N ASP A 126 17.36 6.06 -13.60
CA ASP A 126 17.56 6.61 -12.27
C ASP A 126 16.81 7.95 -12.19
N PHE A 127 15.65 7.96 -11.55
CA PHE A 127 14.82 9.17 -11.43
C PHE A 127 14.36 9.44 -10.00
N SER A 128 13.97 10.70 -9.79
CA SER A 128 13.21 11.08 -8.61
C SER A 128 12.22 12.19 -8.94
N GLY A 129 11.09 12.19 -8.23
CA GLY A 129 10.02 13.16 -8.44
C GLY A 129 8.98 13.08 -7.34
N LEU A 130 8.13 14.10 -7.25
CA LEU A 130 6.87 13.98 -6.53
C LEU A 130 6.00 12.94 -7.26
N GLY A 131 5.31 12.10 -6.49
CA GLY A 131 4.17 11.35 -6.99
C GLY A 131 2.87 12.05 -6.61
N ASP A 132 1.75 11.37 -6.85
CA ASP A 132 0.43 11.99 -6.77
C ASP A 132 -0.06 12.27 -5.35
N LEU A 133 -0.72 13.42 -5.19
CA LEU A 133 -1.36 13.85 -3.96
C LEU A 133 -2.55 12.94 -3.65
N MET A 134 -2.44 12.18 -2.57
CA MET A 134 -3.53 11.40 -2.00
C MET A 134 -4.36 12.26 -1.04
N VAL A 135 -5.69 12.23 -1.19
CA VAL A 135 -6.66 12.85 -0.28
C VAL A 135 -7.71 11.82 0.11
N GLN A 136 -7.89 11.57 1.40
CA GLN A 136 -8.92 10.66 1.92
C GLN A 136 -9.73 11.30 3.04
N ALA A 137 -11.05 11.19 2.97
CA ALA A 137 -11.95 11.41 4.08
C ALA A 137 -12.28 10.08 4.77
N ARG A 138 -12.29 10.09 6.10
CA ARG A 138 -12.67 8.95 6.94
C ARG A 138 -13.84 9.34 7.84
N PHE A 139 -14.91 8.55 7.81
CA PHE A 139 -16.12 8.78 8.59
C PHE A 139 -16.44 7.60 9.50
N ALA A 140 -16.28 7.77 10.81
CA ALA A 140 -16.68 6.80 11.83
C ALA A 140 -18.21 6.80 12.01
N PHE A 141 -18.90 5.96 11.23
CA PHE A 141 -20.35 5.82 11.30
C PHE A 141 -20.79 5.09 12.58
N LEU A 142 -20.08 4.04 12.98
CA LEU A 142 -20.23 3.41 14.29
C LEU A 142 -19.08 3.83 15.20
N LYS A 143 -19.40 4.24 16.43
CA LYS A 143 -18.43 4.51 17.49
C LYS A 143 -18.77 3.69 18.74
N PRO A 144 -17.77 3.40 19.59
CA PRO A 144 -18.04 2.91 20.94
C PRO A 144 -18.86 3.92 21.75
N GLU A 145 -20.07 3.52 22.12
CA GLU A 145 -20.84 4.11 23.23
C GLU A 145 -20.28 3.65 24.59
N GLU A 146 -19.63 2.47 24.60
CA GLU A 146 -18.89 1.90 25.72
C GLU A 146 -17.57 1.31 25.20
N ASN A 147 -16.54 1.20 26.08
CA ASN A 147 -15.19 0.68 25.79
C ASN A 147 -15.12 -0.76 25.21
N ARG A 148 -16.26 -1.44 25.02
CA ARG A 148 -16.34 -2.82 24.49
C ARG A 148 -16.82 -2.93 23.04
N ARG A 149 -17.24 -1.82 22.41
CA ARG A 149 -17.67 -1.82 21.00
C ARG A 149 -16.55 -1.32 20.08
N PRO A 150 -16.46 -1.82 18.84
CA PRO A 150 -15.52 -1.30 17.86
C PRO A 150 -15.98 0.03 17.28
N THR A 151 -15.02 0.81 16.80
CA THR A 151 -15.27 1.87 15.80
C THR A 151 -15.35 1.20 14.43
N LEU A 152 -16.39 1.54 13.64
CA LEU A 152 -16.42 1.27 12.20
C LEU A 152 -16.39 2.58 11.43
N SER A 153 -15.48 2.66 10.46
CA SER A 153 -15.30 3.82 9.60
C SER A 153 -15.41 3.44 8.13
N ALA A 154 -16.06 4.31 7.36
CA ALA A 154 -15.92 4.33 5.91
C ALA A 154 -14.73 5.21 5.52
N ILE A 155 -14.08 4.87 4.41
CA ILE A 155 -13.00 5.62 3.77
C ILE A 155 -13.46 5.96 2.36
N LEU A 156 -13.29 7.21 1.95
CA LEU A 156 -13.53 7.69 0.59
C LEU A 156 -12.44 8.70 0.23
N GLY A 157 -11.86 8.61 -0.95
CA GLY A 157 -10.78 9.52 -1.36
C GLY A 157 -10.35 9.31 -2.79
N GLY A 158 -9.17 9.83 -3.10
CA GLY A 158 -8.52 9.65 -4.39
C GLY A 158 -7.05 10.05 -4.39
N GLU A 159 -6.37 9.72 -5.47
CA GLU A 159 -5.05 10.25 -5.82
C GLU A 159 -5.22 11.14 -7.07
N PHE A 160 -4.52 12.28 -7.10
CA PHE A 160 -4.72 13.32 -8.12
C PHE A 160 -3.42 13.60 -8.88
N PRO A 161 -3.48 13.78 -10.22
CA PRO A 161 -2.32 13.88 -11.09
C PRO A 161 -1.56 15.18 -10.82
N THR A 162 -0.57 15.08 -9.96
CA THR A 162 0.20 16.20 -9.38
C THR A 162 1.67 15.83 -9.19
N GLY A 163 1.99 14.54 -9.27
CA GLY A 163 3.34 14.04 -9.42
C GLY A 163 3.89 14.26 -10.83
N LYS A 164 5.14 13.82 -11.02
CA LYS A 164 5.78 13.77 -12.34
C LYS A 164 5.45 12.42 -12.98
N ASP A 165 4.73 12.45 -14.08
CA ASP A 165 4.28 11.31 -14.89
C ASP A 165 5.28 10.91 -15.99
N GLU A 166 6.22 11.78 -16.37
CA GLU A 166 7.30 11.45 -17.30
C GLU A 166 8.65 11.21 -16.59
N ALA A 167 9.42 10.20 -17.02
CA ALA A 167 10.79 9.96 -16.54
C ALA A 167 11.73 9.47 -17.66
N PRO A 168 12.38 10.37 -18.42
CA PRO A 168 13.36 9.98 -19.44
C PRO A 168 14.68 9.46 -18.83
N ASN A 169 15.34 8.51 -19.50
CA ASN A 169 16.69 8.03 -19.19
C ASN A 169 17.78 9.02 -19.66
N ALA A 170 19.05 8.60 -19.66
CA ALA A 170 20.18 9.41 -20.11
C ALA A 170 20.28 9.59 -21.64
N ASP A 171 19.69 8.66 -22.40
CA ASP A 171 19.71 8.62 -23.87
C ASP A 171 18.48 9.31 -24.49
N GLY A 172 17.43 9.52 -23.70
CA GLY A 172 16.21 10.26 -24.03
C GLY A 172 14.92 9.44 -23.93
N ASP A 173 15.00 8.13 -23.70
CA ASP A 173 13.83 7.23 -23.75
C ASP A 173 13.00 7.32 -22.47
N HIS A 174 11.68 7.39 -22.64
CA HIS A 174 10.73 7.49 -21.56
C HIS A 174 10.58 6.14 -20.84
N ALA A 175 10.55 6.17 -19.51
CA ALA A 175 10.20 5.01 -18.70
C ALA A 175 8.75 4.56 -18.94
N ASP A 176 8.49 3.25 -18.82
CA ASP A 176 7.14 2.67 -18.76
C ASP A 176 6.26 3.48 -17.76
N PRO A 177 5.04 3.92 -18.15
CA PRO A 177 4.08 4.54 -17.24
C PRO A 177 3.83 3.75 -15.95
N GLY A 178 4.04 2.43 -15.97
CA GLY A 178 4.01 1.54 -14.82
C GLY A 178 5.02 1.87 -13.72
N ILE A 179 6.12 2.55 -14.06
CA ILE A 179 7.24 2.84 -13.13
C ILE A 179 7.47 4.32 -12.82
N THR A 180 6.71 5.26 -13.38
CA THR A 180 6.92 6.70 -13.15
C THR A 180 6.53 7.14 -11.71
N PRO A 181 6.98 8.32 -11.22
CA PRO A 181 6.66 8.79 -9.87
C PRO A 181 5.16 9.08 -9.62
N GLY A 182 4.49 9.72 -10.58
CA GLY A 182 3.05 9.92 -10.64
C GLY A 182 2.46 9.18 -11.84
N SER A 183 1.17 8.86 -11.75
CA SER A 183 0.42 8.05 -12.71
C SER A 183 -0.14 8.83 -13.90
N GLY A 184 -0.23 10.15 -13.78
CA GLY A 184 -0.99 11.00 -14.71
C GLY A 184 -2.52 10.83 -14.63
N SER A 185 -3.02 9.89 -13.81
CA SER A 185 -4.44 9.58 -13.67
C SER A 185 -5.08 10.23 -12.43
N THR A 186 -6.42 10.33 -12.44
CA THR A 186 -7.20 10.59 -11.22
C THR A 186 -7.84 9.30 -10.74
N ASP A 187 -7.51 8.90 -9.51
CA ASP A 187 -7.86 7.59 -8.97
C ASP A 187 -8.93 7.70 -7.88
N GLY A 188 -9.85 6.73 -7.81
CA GLY A 188 -10.87 6.64 -6.78
C GLY A 188 -10.52 5.62 -5.71
N ILE A 189 -10.54 6.03 -4.44
CA ILE A 189 -10.30 5.16 -3.28
C ILE A 189 -11.59 5.02 -2.46
N VAL A 190 -12.00 3.78 -2.19
CA VAL A 190 -13.06 3.46 -1.23
C VAL A 190 -12.58 2.41 -0.24
N GLY A 191 -13.13 2.41 0.97
CA GLY A 191 -12.77 1.38 1.95
C GLY A 191 -13.59 1.37 3.23
N LEU A 192 -13.27 0.38 4.07
CA LEU A 192 -13.81 0.20 5.40
C LEU A 192 -12.67 -0.05 6.38
N ALA A 193 -12.81 0.45 7.60
CA ALA A 193 -11.92 0.17 8.71
C ALA A 193 -12.72 -0.19 9.97
N TRP A 194 -12.18 -1.13 10.74
CA TRP A 194 -12.64 -1.58 12.04
C TRP A 194 -11.48 -1.37 13.02
N LEU A 195 -11.77 -0.81 14.19
CA LEU A 195 -10.79 -0.58 15.25
C LEU A 195 -11.42 -0.90 16.60
N GLN A 196 -10.79 -1.76 17.38
CA GLN A 196 -11.17 -2.06 18.76
C GLN A 196 -9.95 -1.99 19.68
N HIS A 197 -10.16 -1.52 20.91
CA HIS A 197 -9.12 -1.49 21.93
C HIS A 197 -9.35 -2.61 22.93
N PHE A 198 -8.28 -3.31 23.31
CA PHE A 198 -8.28 -4.35 24.33
C PHE A 198 -7.38 -3.91 25.49
N SER A 199 -7.86 -4.06 26.73
CA SER A 199 -7.02 -3.83 27.90
C SER A 199 -6.04 -5.00 28.05
N MET A 200 -4.75 -4.72 27.95
CA MET A 200 -3.67 -5.72 28.02
C MET A 200 -2.66 -5.34 29.10
N PRO A 201 -2.12 -6.30 29.86
CA PRO A 201 -1.05 -6.04 30.82
C PRO A 201 0.26 -5.74 30.09
N MET A 202 0.91 -4.64 30.47
CA MET A 202 2.28 -4.30 30.11
C MET A 202 3.26 -5.18 30.91
N TRP A 203 4.55 -5.19 30.54
CA TRP A 203 5.57 -5.98 31.27
C TRP A 203 5.76 -5.56 32.75
N GLY A 204 5.31 -4.37 33.13
CA GLY A 204 5.28 -3.89 34.52
C GLY A 204 4.02 -4.24 35.32
N GLY A 205 3.06 -4.97 34.76
CA GLY A 205 1.81 -5.37 35.42
C GLY A 205 0.68 -4.31 35.39
N GLU A 206 0.99 -3.05 35.10
CA GLU A 206 -0.02 -2.04 34.71
C GLU A 206 -0.72 -2.41 33.39
N TYR A 207 -1.94 -1.92 33.19
CA TYR A 207 -2.72 -2.19 31.97
C TYR A 207 -2.73 -0.99 31.02
N ALA A 208 -2.64 -1.27 29.72
CA ALA A 208 -2.76 -0.28 28.65
C ALA A 208 -3.66 -0.80 27.52
N LEU A 209 -4.17 0.12 26.70
CA LEU A 209 -5.02 -0.22 25.56
C LEU A 209 -4.17 -0.65 24.37
N MET A 210 -4.33 -1.91 23.96
CA MET A 210 -3.83 -2.46 22.70
C MET A 210 -4.87 -2.20 21.60
N PRO A 211 -4.61 -1.35 20.59
CA PRO A 211 -5.44 -1.29 19.40
C PRO A 211 -5.26 -2.59 18.60
N LEU A 212 -6.37 -3.18 18.19
CA LEU A 212 -6.47 -4.19 17.12
C LEU A 212 -7.33 -3.56 16.01
N PHE A 213 -6.85 -3.59 14.79
CA PHE A 213 -7.54 -3.03 13.63
C PHE A 213 -7.65 -4.05 12.50
N PHE A 214 -8.64 -3.80 11.64
CA PHE A 214 -8.79 -4.43 10.33
C PHE A 214 -9.23 -3.37 9.33
N SER A 215 -8.67 -3.35 8.13
CA SER A 215 -9.06 -2.44 7.07
C SER A 215 -9.06 -3.14 5.71
N VAL A 216 -9.93 -2.67 4.82
CA VAL A 216 -9.95 -3.03 3.41
C VAL A 216 -10.14 -1.76 2.60
N THR A 217 -9.26 -1.51 1.65
CA THR A 217 -9.35 -0.42 0.67
C THR A 217 -9.28 -0.98 -0.74
N TYR A 218 -10.06 -0.38 -1.63
CA TYR A 218 -10.04 -0.63 -3.07
C TYR A 218 -9.74 0.70 -3.75
N LYS A 219 -8.62 0.76 -4.47
CA LYS A 219 -8.29 1.85 -5.39
C LYS A 219 -8.63 1.39 -6.81
N ALA A 220 -9.43 2.16 -7.53
CA ALA A 220 -9.57 2.06 -8.97
C ALA A 220 -8.86 3.26 -9.59
N ASN A 221 -7.91 3.02 -10.48
CA ASN A 221 -7.16 4.09 -11.09
C ASN A 221 -7.83 4.54 -12.40
N GLY A 222 -7.66 5.81 -12.73
CA GLY A 222 -8.11 6.36 -14.01
C GLY A 222 -7.15 6.03 -15.16
N GLU A 223 -7.50 6.49 -16.35
CA GLU A 223 -6.58 6.59 -17.47
C GLU A 223 -5.59 7.74 -17.23
N GLY A 224 -4.31 7.50 -17.54
CA GLY A 224 -3.20 8.45 -17.47
C GLY A 224 -2.76 8.92 -18.86
N HIS A 225 -1.46 9.06 -19.06
CA HIS A 225 -0.89 9.38 -20.39
C HIS A 225 -1.17 8.24 -21.40
N ASP A 226 -1.41 8.59 -22.67
CA ASP A 226 -1.71 7.65 -23.77
C ASP A 226 -2.80 6.61 -23.47
N ASP A 227 -3.80 6.99 -22.66
CA ASP A 227 -4.87 6.11 -22.16
C ASP A 227 -4.34 4.87 -21.40
N TYR A 228 -3.07 4.85 -21.00
CA TYR A 228 -2.50 3.82 -20.14
C TYR A 228 -3.17 3.90 -18.78
N ARG A 229 -3.71 2.79 -18.31
CA ARG A 229 -4.39 2.72 -17.01
C ARG A 229 -3.70 1.70 -16.14
N LEU A 230 -2.94 2.23 -15.18
CA LEU A 230 -2.52 1.49 -14.00
C LEU A 230 -3.73 0.79 -13.40
N GLY A 231 -3.53 -0.38 -12.83
CA GLY A 231 -4.67 -1.13 -12.32
C GLY A 231 -5.04 -1.03 -10.87
N TYR A 232 -6.25 -1.53 -10.65
CA TYR A 232 -6.89 -1.57 -9.37
C TYR A 232 -6.01 -2.23 -8.30
N GLN A 233 -6.14 -1.73 -7.08
CA GLN A 233 -5.42 -2.25 -5.92
C GLN A 233 -6.43 -2.52 -4.80
N LEU A 234 -6.61 -3.80 -4.46
CA LEU A 234 -7.31 -4.22 -3.26
C LEU A 234 -6.27 -4.47 -2.17
N THR A 235 -6.24 -3.61 -1.16
CA THR A 235 -5.40 -3.80 0.03
C THR A 235 -6.28 -4.20 1.22
N ALA A 236 -5.89 -5.23 1.96
CA ALA A 236 -6.51 -5.59 3.22
C ALA A 236 -5.43 -5.76 4.31
N SER A 237 -5.59 -5.10 5.45
CA SER A 237 -4.63 -5.13 6.55
C SER A 237 -5.31 -5.49 7.86
N ALA A 238 -4.70 -6.40 8.62
CA ALA A 238 -5.08 -6.70 10.00
C ALA A 238 -3.86 -6.46 10.89
N GLY A 239 -4.00 -5.81 12.05
CA GLY A 239 -2.83 -5.57 12.89
C GLY A 239 -3.13 -5.12 14.31
N ALA A 240 -2.13 -5.26 15.18
CA ALA A 240 -2.18 -4.84 16.57
C ALA A 240 -0.87 -4.19 17.01
N THR A 241 -0.95 -3.37 18.06
CA THR A 241 0.23 -2.79 18.74
C THR A 241 0.18 -3.12 20.23
N TYR A 242 0.88 -4.19 20.64
CA TYR A 242 0.95 -4.59 22.05
C TYR A 242 1.76 -3.57 22.87
N PRO A 243 1.20 -2.97 23.93
CA PRO A 243 1.92 -2.04 24.78
C PRO A 243 2.85 -2.79 25.74
N ALA A 244 4.13 -2.94 25.37
CA ALA A 244 5.11 -3.60 26.23
C ALA A 244 5.49 -2.73 27.44
N THR A 245 5.63 -1.42 27.23
CA THR A 245 5.84 -0.40 28.27
C THR A 245 5.10 0.90 27.89
N PRO A 246 5.00 1.91 28.76
CA PRO A 246 4.40 3.21 28.41
C PRO A 246 5.02 3.89 27.17
N ARG A 247 6.29 3.59 26.86
CA ARG A 247 7.03 4.14 25.71
C ARG A 247 7.36 3.14 24.60
N LEU A 248 7.10 1.85 24.78
CA LEU A 248 7.42 0.81 23.79
C LEU A 248 6.18 0.00 23.42
N GLY A 249 5.79 0.05 22.16
CA GLY A 249 4.83 -0.86 21.54
C GLY A 249 5.51 -1.87 20.62
N LEU A 250 4.99 -3.10 20.58
CA LEU A 250 5.35 -4.12 19.58
C LEU A 250 4.23 -4.21 18.55
N ILE A 251 4.55 -3.91 17.29
CA ILE A 251 3.59 -3.95 16.19
C ILE A 251 3.64 -5.32 15.51
N GLY A 252 2.48 -5.86 15.16
CA GLY A 252 2.37 -6.95 14.20
C GLY A 252 1.22 -6.67 13.24
N GLN A 253 1.47 -6.75 11.94
CA GLN A 253 0.43 -6.72 10.91
C GLN A 253 0.50 -7.96 9.99
N VAL A 254 -0.63 -8.27 9.37
CA VAL A 254 -0.75 -9.13 8.19
C VAL A 254 -1.38 -8.28 7.09
N ASN A 255 -0.74 -8.22 5.93
CA ASN A 255 -1.13 -7.34 4.85
C ASN A 255 -1.30 -8.14 3.56
N LEU A 256 -2.48 -8.07 2.95
CA LEU A 256 -2.79 -8.61 1.63
C LEU A 256 -2.85 -7.45 0.65
N LEU A 257 -2.17 -7.58 -0.48
CA LEU A 257 -2.26 -6.69 -1.64
C LEU A 257 -2.60 -7.54 -2.85
N VAL A 258 -3.68 -7.19 -3.54
CA VAL A 258 -4.05 -7.75 -4.84
C VAL A 258 -4.05 -6.62 -5.86
N LYS A 259 -3.16 -6.78 -6.85
CA LYS A 259 -3.13 -6.12 -8.15
C LYS A 259 -3.41 -7.21 -9.21
N GLY A 260 -3.74 -6.88 -10.44
CA GLY A 260 -3.42 -7.78 -11.57
C GLY A 260 -3.65 -7.14 -12.95
N ARG A 261 -2.68 -7.26 -13.91
CA ARG A 261 -2.77 -7.38 -15.41
C ARG A 261 -2.99 -6.17 -16.40
N ASP A 262 -2.28 -5.04 -16.27
CA ASP A 262 -2.50 -3.64 -16.77
C ASP A 262 -3.17 -3.36 -18.14
N SER A 263 -3.62 -2.11 -18.32
CA SER A 263 -4.28 -1.65 -19.55
C SER A 263 -3.35 -0.76 -20.36
N ALA A 264 -2.80 -1.31 -21.44
CA ALA A 264 -1.78 -0.63 -22.26
C ALA A 264 -2.26 0.67 -22.93
N GLY A 265 -3.57 0.87 -23.11
CA GLY A 265 -4.10 2.06 -23.79
C GLY A 265 -3.62 2.12 -25.25
N MET A 266 -2.93 3.20 -25.61
CA MET A 266 -2.25 3.38 -26.90
C MET A 266 -0.77 3.00 -26.89
N THR A 267 -0.21 2.57 -25.75
CA THR A 267 1.20 2.17 -25.61
C THR A 267 1.47 0.75 -26.14
N SER A 268 2.74 0.39 -26.29
CA SER A 268 3.19 -0.95 -26.67
C SER A 268 3.70 -1.81 -25.50
N GLU A 269 3.34 -1.47 -24.26
CA GLU A 269 3.87 -2.14 -23.06
C GLU A 269 3.35 -3.58 -22.89
N GLU A 270 4.21 -4.47 -22.38
CA GLU A 270 3.93 -5.90 -22.15
C GLU A 270 3.04 -6.11 -20.90
N VAL A 271 1.82 -5.59 -20.94
CA VAL A 271 0.90 -5.56 -19.79
C VAL A 271 0.45 -6.95 -19.33
N GLU A 272 0.66 -8.00 -20.11
CA GLU A 272 0.47 -9.38 -19.67
C GLU A 272 1.33 -9.75 -18.46
N LYS A 273 2.54 -9.18 -18.37
CA LYS A 273 3.51 -9.50 -17.32
C LYS A 273 3.09 -8.98 -15.95
N THR A 274 2.16 -8.03 -15.89
CA THR A 274 1.96 -7.10 -14.78
C THR A 274 1.03 -7.59 -13.65
N GLY A 275 1.19 -7.06 -12.44
CA GLY A 275 0.32 -7.28 -11.27
C GLY A 275 0.42 -8.65 -10.58
N GLY A 276 -0.39 -8.91 -9.54
CA GLY A 276 -0.29 -10.14 -8.72
C GLY A 276 -0.91 -10.06 -7.31
N ASP A 277 -0.94 -11.21 -6.61
CA ASP A 277 -1.31 -11.28 -5.18
C ASP A 277 -0.11 -11.46 -4.25
N TYR A 278 -0.10 -10.69 -3.17
CA TYR A 278 1.00 -10.61 -2.21
C TYR A 278 0.45 -10.66 -0.80
N LEU A 279 0.90 -11.62 0.01
CA LEU A 279 0.58 -11.73 1.43
C LEU A 279 1.86 -11.53 2.23
N TYR A 280 1.83 -10.58 3.15
CA TYR A 280 2.95 -10.22 3.99
C TYR A 280 2.63 -10.37 5.48
N VAL A 281 3.67 -10.62 6.27
CA VAL A 281 3.66 -10.49 7.74
C VAL A 281 4.67 -9.41 8.10
N SER A 282 4.23 -8.44 8.90
CA SER A 282 4.95 -7.18 9.14
C SER A 282 5.13 -6.94 10.63
N PRO A 283 6.11 -7.59 11.29
CA PRO A 283 6.53 -7.23 12.63
C PRO A 283 7.19 -5.85 12.66
N GLY A 284 7.11 -5.18 13.81
CA GLY A 284 7.77 -3.90 14.02
C GLY A 284 7.74 -3.44 15.47
N VAL A 285 8.28 -2.24 15.69
CA VAL A 285 8.31 -1.56 16.99
C VAL A 285 7.78 -0.15 16.87
N LEU A 286 7.19 0.35 17.95
CA LEU A 286 6.78 1.74 18.14
C LEU A 286 7.47 2.27 19.40
N VAL A 287 8.17 3.39 19.29
CA VAL A 287 8.83 4.09 20.39
C VAL A 287 8.19 5.47 20.54
N ARG A 288 7.61 5.74 21.71
CA ARG A 288 7.19 7.09 22.09
C ARG A 288 8.40 7.86 22.60
N ILE A 289 8.87 8.78 21.77
CA ILE A 289 10.01 9.66 22.09
C ILE A 289 9.54 10.72 23.09
N THR A 290 8.34 11.28 22.87
CA THR A 290 7.59 12.11 23.80
C THR A 290 6.12 11.65 23.83
N ASP A 291 5.25 12.33 24.59
CA ASP A 291 3.82 12.03 24.63
C ASP A 291 3.07 12.39 23.32
N ASP A 292 3.74 13.08 22.40
CA ASP A 292 3.20 13.54 21.11
C ASP A 292 4.07 13.15 19.91
N LEU A 293 5.31 12.71 20.11
CA LEU A 293 6.23 12.26 19.05
C LEU A 293 6.47 10.74 19.15
N GLU A 294 6.04 10.01 18.13
CA GLU A 294 6.23 8.56 18.00
C GLU A 294 7.11 8.24 16.77
N TRP A 295 8.05 7.32 16.92
CA TRP A 295 8.76 6.66 15.83
C TRP A 295 8.32 5.20 15.76
N SER A 296 7.93 4.70 14.59
CA SER A 296 7.79 3.28 14.34
C SER A 296 8.66 2.78 13.20
N THR A 297 9.02 1.51 13.24
CA THR A 297 9.61 0.81 12.09
C THR A 297 9.05 -0.58 11.98
N LEU A 298 8.80 -1.02 10.75
CA LEU A 298 8.29 -2.34 10.42
C LEU A 298 9.17 -2.96 9.33
N ILE A 299 9.38 -4.27 9.41
CA ILE A 299 9.97 -5.06 8.34
C ILE A 299 8.83 -5.93 7.78
N GLN A 300 8.45 -5.67 6.55
CA GLN A 300 7.40 -6.42 5.86
C GLN A 300 8.03 -7.62 5.13
N ILE A 301 7.63 -8.83 5.53
CA ILE A 301 8.19 -10.09 5.03
C ILE A 301 7.13 -10.80 4.17
N PRO A 302 7.41 -11.11 2.89
CA PRO A 302 6.49 -11.83 2.03
C PRO A 302 6.37 -13.30 2.45
N VAL A 303 5.14 -13.71 2.78
CA VAL A 303 4.77 -15.12 3.03
C VAL A 303 4.31 -15.78 1.73
N ARG A 304 3.64 -15.02 0.85
CA ARG A 304 3.24 -15.44 -0.49
C ARG A 304 3.39 -14.28 -1.45
N GLN A 305 3.93 -14.57 -2.64
CA GLN A 305 3.94 -13.65 -3.78
C GLN A 305 3.56 -14.50 -4.99
N ARG A 306 2.46 -14.17 -5.67
CA ARG A 306 2.08 -14.69 -6.98
C ARG A 306 2.06 -13.52 -7.96
N VAL A 307 3.02 -13.50 -8.87
CA VAL A 307 3.05 -12.60 -10.03
C VAL A 307 2.30 -13.25 -11.19
N ASN A 308 1.81 -12.47 -12.16
CA ASN A 308 1.01 -13.02 -13.26
C ASN A 308 1.88 -13.77 -14.29
N GLU A 309 3.01 -13.20 -14.71
CA GLU A 309 4.05 -13.90 -15.49
C GLU A 309 5.42 -13.75 -14.84
N ILE A 310 6.48 -13.45 -15.60
CA ILE A 310 7.81 -13.14 -15.06
C ILE A 310 7.84 -11.71 -14.54
N GLN A 311 8.19 -11.55 -13.25
CA GLN A 311 8.38 -10.26 -12.59
C GLN A 311 9.46 -10.36 -11.52
N ILE A 312 10.15 -9.25 -11.26
CA ILE A 312 11.04 -9.11 -10.10
C ILE A 312 10.28 -8.76 -8.82
N THR A 313 10.63 -9.44 -7.73
CA THR A 313 10.00 -9.32 -6.42
C THR A 313 11.05 -9.08 -5.33
N SER A 314 10.61 -8.53 -4.20
CA SER A 314 11.46 -8.25 -3.04
C SER A 314 11.43 -9.40 -2.02
N ASN A 315 12.53 -9.61 -1.30
CA ASN A 315 12.60 -10.54 -0.15
C ASN A 315 12.10 -9.92 1.16
N TYR A 316 12.16 -8.59 1.30
CA TYR A 316 11.68 -7.84 2.46
C TYR A 316 11.54 -6.36 2.11
N ASN A 317 10.56 -5.69 2.68
CA ASN A 317 10.41 -4.24 2.55
C ASN A 317 10.61 -3.60 3.92
N LEU A 318 11.30 -2.45 3.96
CA LEU A 318 11.53 -1.70 5.20
C LEU A 318 10.64 -0.47 5.21
N LEU A 319 9.93 -0.24 6.32
CA LEU A 319 9.24 1.02 6.60
C LEU A 319 9.78 1.63 7.89
N ALA A 320 10.05 2.92 7.87
CA ALA A 320 10.30 3.74 9.06
C ALA A 320 9.39 4.97 9.02
N ARG A 321 8.69 5.27 10.11
CA ARG A 321 7.76 6.41 10.21
C ARG A 321 7.99 7.21 11.47
N LEU A 322 8.11 8.53 11.31
CA LEU A 322 8.01 9.51 12.39
C LEU A 322 6.61 10.13 12.36
N SER A 323 5.98 10.34 13.51
CA SER A 323 4.64 10.93 13.62
C SER A 323 4.58 11.87 14.82
N TYR A 324 4.21 13.13 14.59
CA TYR A 324 3.99 14.13 15.62
C TYR A 324 2.49 14.50 15.70
N LYS A 325 1.92 14.47 16.90
CA LYS A 325 0.53 14.86 17.18
C LYS A 325 0.49 16.26 17.81
N PHE A 326 -0.19 17.18 17.15
CA PHE A 326 -0.57 18.47 17.71
C PHE A 326 -1.89 18.33 18.46
N ARG A 327 -1.95 18.95 19.65
CA ARG A 327 -3.17 19.17 20.43
C ARG A 327 -3.51 20.66 20.29
N LEU A 328 -4.61 20.95 19.62
CA LEU A 328 -5.18 22.28 19.44
C LEU A 328 -6.25 22.56 20.50
#